data_AF-A0AAW3D7B2-F1
#
_entry.id   AF-A0AAW3D7B2-F1
#
_cell.length_a   1.000
_cell.length_b   1.000
_cell.length_c   1.000
_cell.angle_alpha   90.00
_cell.angle_beta   90.00
_cell.angle_gamma   90.00
#
_symmetry.space_group_name_H-M   'P 1'
#
loop_
_entity.id
_entity.type
_entity.pdbx_description
1 polymer ?
#
loop_
_entity_poly.entity_id
_entity_poly.type
_entity_poly.pdbx_seq_one_letter_code
_entity_poly.pdbx_strand_id
1 'polypeptide(L)'
;MNRQDIDKALAKWKNGLLKISKTYREGGDYKQLAHDFIKDMYAYDNSEVLFKPTLASNKMFRGDLEGAVSYFVAGNDKYPEDNGFAIGPWADLEFENAGYIVEDNIGIVM
;
A
#
# COMPACT_ATOMS: atom_id res chain seq x y z
N MET A 1 -17.17 6.50 11.67
CA MET A 1 -15.75 6.84 11.40
C MET A 1 -15.44 8.20 12.03
N ASN A 2 -14.22 8.45 12.51
CA ASN A 2 -13.75 9.80 12.89
C ASN A 2 -12.30 10.07 12.42
N ARG A 3 -11.79 11.29 12.62
CA ARG A 3 -10.43 11.65 12.21
C ARG A 3 -9.33 10.79 12.84
N GLN A 4 -9.46 10.42 14.11
CA GLN A 4 -8.47 9.55 14.78
C GLN A 4 -8.42 8.16 14.14
N ASP A 5 -9.53 7.66 13.59
CA ASP A 5 -9.54 6.39 12.87
C ASP A 5 -8.75 6.50 11.56
N ILE A 6 -8.86 7.62 10.84
CA ILE A 6 -8.06 7.92 9.65
C ILE A 6 -6.58 8.03 10.01
N ASP A 7 -6.23 8.78 11.06
CA ASP A 7 -4.84 8.95 11.48
C ASP A 7 -4.20 7.62 11.91
N LYS A 8 -4.98 6.73 12.56
CA LYS A 8 -4.55 5.36 12.86
C LYS A 8 -4.31 4.54 11.59
N ALA A 9 -5.17 4.66 10.59
CA ALA A 9 -5.02 3.97 9.31
C ALA A 9 -3.76 4.46 8.57
N LEU A 10 -3.51 5.78 8.53
CA LEU A 10 -2.29 6.37 7.96
C LEU A 10 -1.04 5.89 8.69
N ALA A 11 -1.05 5.89 10.03
CA ALA A 11 0.07 5.39 10.83
C ALA A 11 0.33 3.90 10.58
N LYS A 12 -0.73 3.08 10.50
CA LYS A 12 -0.63 1.65 10.18
C LYS A 12 -0.03 1.44 8.79
N TRP A 13 -0.47 2.23 7.81
CA TRP A 13 0.05 2.18 6.44
C TRP A 13 1.54 2.56 6.37
N LYS A 14 1.93 3.70 6.99
CA LYS A 14 3.34 4.12 7.12
C LYS A 14 4.20 3.03 7.74
N ASN A 15 3.77 2.50 8.88
CA ASN A 15 4.53 1.49 9.61
C ASN A 15 4.67 0.20 8.80
N GLY A 16 3.65 -0.21 8.07
CA GLY A 16 3.70 -1.35 7.16
C GLY A 16 4.72 -1.15 6.03
N LEU A 17 4.68 -0.01 5.36
CA LEU A 17 5.66 0.34 4.30
C LEU A 17 7.09 0.29 4.82
N LEU A 18 7.37 0.97 5.94
CA LEU A 18 8.71 1.02 6.53
C LEU A 18 9.17 -0.37 7.00
N LYS A 19 8.26 -1.19 7.52
CA LYS A 19 8.56 -2.57 7.93
C LYS A 19 8.93 -3.44 6.71
N ILE A 20 8.18 -3.36 5.61
CA ILE A 20 8.50 -4.08 4.36
C ILE A 20 9.88 -3.66 3.85
N SER A 21 10.14 -2.35 3.75
CA SER A 21 11.43 -1.81 3.30
C SER A 21 12.59 -2.28 4.18
N LYS A 22 12.41 -2.26 5.51
CA LYS A 22 13.40 -2.78 6.46
C LYS A 22 13.65 -4.28 6.27
N THR A 23 12.59 -5.10 6.24
CA THR A 23 12.70 -6.56 6.08
C THR A 23 13.40 -6.94 4.78
N TYR A 24 13.14 -6.21 3.69
CA TYR A 24 13.86 -6.40 2.43
C TYR A 24 15.37 -6.15 2.57
N ARG A 25 15.76 -5.03 3.18
CA ARG A 25 17.19 -4.70 3.41
C ARG A 25 17.90 -5.71 4.32
N GLU A 26 17.17 -6.30 5.26
CA GLU A 26 17.68 -7.32 6.17
C GLU A 26 17.66 -8.75 5.57
N GLY A 27 17.20 -8.91 4.32
CA GLY A 27 17.13 -10.20 3.63
C GLY A 27 16.05 -11.15 4.17
N GLY A 28 15.05 -10.62 4.89
CA GLY A 28 13.92 -11.40 5.39
C GLY A 28 12.82 -11.62 4.35
N ASP A 29 11.73 -12.28 4.76
CA ASP A 29 10.57 -12.54 3.89
C ASP A 29 9.66 -11.30 3.73
N TYR A 30 10.15 -10.34 2.95
CA TYR A 30 9.43 -9.10 2.66
C TYR A 30 8.22 -9.31 1.75
N LYS A 31 8.20 -10.39 0.95
CA LYS A 31 7.10 -10.69 0.02
C LYS A 31 5.86 -11.18 0.78
N GLN A 32 6.02 -12.13 1.70
CA GLN A 32 4.92 -12.57 2.56
C GLN A 32 4.43 -11.42 3.44
N LEU A 33 5.34 -10.63 4.01
CA LEU A 33 4.98 -9.46 4.80
C LEU A 33 4.16 -8.44 3.99
N ALA A 34 4.54 -8.17 2.74
CA ALA A 34 3.80 -7.26 1.86
C ALA A 34 2.43 -7.81 1.48
N HIS A 35 2.35 -9.12 1.19
CA HIS A 35 1.08 -9.80 0.95
C HIS A 35 0.11 -9.60 2.12
N ASP A 36 0.55 -9.90 3.34
CA ASP A 36 -0.31 -9.83 4.52
C ASP A 36 -0.68 -8.38 4.87
N PHE A 37 0.26 -7.45 4.72
CA PHE A 37 0.00 -6.02 4.89
C PHE A 37 -1.07 -5.51 3.91
N ILE A 38 -0.95 -5.84 2.62
CA ILE A 38 -1.90 -5.36 1.61
C ILE A 38 -3.26 -6.02 1.81
N LYS A 39 -3.30 -7.31 2.16
CA LYS A 39 -4.53 -8.02 2.49
C LYS A 39 -5.28 -7.41 3.69
N ASP A 40 -4.54 -6.94 4.69
CA ASP A 40 -5.09 -6.32 5.90
C ASP A 40 -5.49 -4.85 5.69
N MET A 41 -4.81 -4.12 4.79
CA MET A 41 -5.09 -2.70 4.53
C MET A 41 -6.12 -2.46 3.41
N TYR A 42 -6.26 -3.38 2.47
CA TYR A 42 -7.12 -3.24 1.30
C TYR A 42 -8.13 -4.37 1.25
N ALA A 43 -9.39 -4.01 1.04
CA ALA A 43 -10.54 -4.90 1.13
C ALA A 43 -10.70 -5.88 -0.06
N TYR A 44 -9.62 -6.40 -0.64
CA TYR A 44 -9.66 -7.30 -1.81
C TYR A 44 -10.50 -8.57 -1.57
N ASP A 45 -10.61 -9.04 -0.32
CA ASP A 45 -11.46 -10.19 0.06
C ASP A 45 -12.93 -9.80 0.29
N ASN A 46 -13.24 -8.51 0.45
CA ASN A 46 -14.54 -8.03 0.93
C ASN A 46 -15.29 -7.17 -0.09
N SER A 47 -14.59 -6.48 -1.00
CA SER A 47 -15.18 -5.57 -1.99
C SER A 47 -14.26 -5.35 -3.18
N GLU A 48 -14.79 -4.68 -4.21
CA GLU A 48 -13.96 -4.15 -5.30
C GLU A 48 -12.97 -3.09 -4.78
N VAL A 49 -11.75 -3.11 -5.30
CA VAL A 49 -10.68 -2.17 -4.96
C VAL A 49 -10.13 -1.56 -6.25
N LEU A 50 -10.18 -0.23 -6.35
CA LEU A 50 -9.74 0.53 -7.52
C LEU A 50 -8.34 1.10 -7.28
N PHE A 51 -7.33 0.24 -7.13
CA PHE A 51 -5.97 0.67 -6.85
C PHE A 51 -5.25 1.14 -8.13
N LYS A 52 -4.94 2.44 -8.18
CA LYS A 52 -4.09 3.05 -9.23
C LYS A 52 -2.71 3.37 -8.66
N PRO A 53 -1.67 2.57 -8.95
CA PRO A 53 -0.33 2.88 -8.47
C PRO A 53 0.23 4.16 -9.12
N THR A 54 1.18 4.79 -8.44
CA THR A 54 1.76 6.07 -8.90
C THR A 54 2.81 5.87 -9.99
N LEU A 55 3.58 4.78 -9.93
CA LEU A 55 4.70 4.52 -10.85
C LEU A 55 4.34 3.67 -12.08
N ALA A 56 3.12 3.15 -12.16
CA ALA A 56 2.67 2.31 -13.28
C ALA A 56 2.07 3.17 -14.40
N SER A 57 2.51 2.93 -15.64
CA SER A 57 2.07 3.71 -16.82
C SER A 57 1.48 2.85 -17.93
N ASN A 58 1.88 1.58 -18.05
CA ASN A 58 1.38 0.69 -19.12
C ASN A 58 0.08 0.01 -18.69
N LYS A 59 0.10 -0.70 -17.57
CA LYS A 59 -1.11 -1.22 -16.92
C LYS A 59 -1.35 -0.33 -15.71
N MET A 60 -2.21 0.67 -15.83
CA MET A 60 -2.33 1.70 -14.77
C MET A 60 -3.03 1.25 -13.49
N PHE A 61 -3.77 0.14 -13.51
CA PHE A 61 -4.58 -0.31 -12.38
C PHE A 61 -4.16 -1.72 -11.93
N ARG A 62 -4.35 -2.00 -10.64
CA ARG A 62 -4.22 -3.32 -10.02
C ARG A 62 -5.57 -3.66 -9.39
N GLY A 63 -6.34 -4.52 -10.05
CA GLY A 63 -7.69 -4.88 -9.62
C GLY A 63 -7.74 -6.05 -8.63
N ASP A 64 -6.61 -6.71 -8.38
CA ASP A 64 -6.48 -7.86 -7.50
C ASP A 64 -5.31 -7.70 -6.51
N LEU A 65 -5.36 -8.51 -5.45
CA LEU A 65 -4.31 -8.56 -4.42
C LEU A 65 -2.93 -8.87 -5.04
N GLU A 66 -2.88 -9.81 -5.99
CA GLU A 66 -1.66 -10.20 -6.69
C GLU A 66 -0.98 -8.99 -7.37
N GLY A 67 -1.75 -8.17 -8.08
CA GLY A 67 -1.25 -6.96 -8.72
C GLY A 67 -0.82 -5.90 -7.73
N ALA A 68 -1.57 -5.69 -6.64
CA ALA A 68 -1.16 -4.75 -5.61
C ALA A 68 0.15 -5.17 -4.94
N VAL A 69 0.31 -6.46 -4.63
CA VAL A 69 1.55 -7.04 -4.09
C VAL A 69 2.69 -6.84 -5.09
N SER A 70 2.47 -7.13 -6.37
CA SER A 70 3.46 -6.87 -7.42
C SER A 70 3.95 -5.42 -7.41
N TYR A 71 3.04 -4.45 -7.33
CA TYR A 71 3.44 -3.04 -7.28
C TYR A 71 4.33 -2.72 -6.07
N PHE A 72 4.03 -3.30 -4.89
CA PHE A 72 4.80 -3.05 -3.68
C PHE A 72 6.17 -3.75 -3.68
N VAL A 73 6.28 -4.99 -4.18
CA VAL A 73 7.48 -5.83 -3.99
C VAL A 73 8.07 -6.46 -5.26
N ALA A 74 7.58 -6.09 -6.43
CA ALA A 74 8.00 -6.58 -7.75
C ALA A 74 7.87 -8.11 -7.91
N GLY A 75 8.45 -8.63 -9.00
CA GLY A 75 8.66 -10.05 -9.20
C GLY A 75 7.42 -10.82 -9.67
N ASN A 76 6.53 -10.16 -10.42
CA ASN A 76 5.39 -10.79 -11.06
C ASN A 76 5.41 -10.51 -12.57
N ASP A 77 5.48 -11.58 -13.38
CA ASP A 77 5.57 -11.51 -14.84
C ASP A 77 4.32 -10.91 -15.51
N LYS A 78 3.17 -10.90 -14.83
CA LYS A 78 1.95 -10.22 -15.31
C LYS A 78 2.06 -8.69 -15.23
N TYR A 79 3.01 -8.18 -14.47
CA TYR A 79 3.23 -6.76 -14.21
C TYR A 79 4.73 -6.41 -14.27
N PRO A 80 5.39 -6.58 -15.44
CA PRO A 80 6.84 -6.46 -15.57
C PRO A 80 7.37 -5.03 -15.37
N GLU A 81 6.50 -4.02 -15.37
CA GLU A 81 6.86 -2.63 -15.06
C GLU A 81 6.97 -2.35 -13.55
N ASP A 82 6.48 -3.26 -12.70
CA ASP A 82 6.51 -3.09 -11.25
C ASP A 82 7.93 -3.34 -10.72
N ASN A 83 8.59 -2.28 -10.29
CA ASN A 83 9.95 -2.31 -9.74
C ASN A 83 9.98 -2.38 -8.20
N GLY A 84 8.81 -2.50 -7.57
CA GLY A 84 8.68 -2.66 -6.13
C GLY A 84 8.78 -1.33 -5.36
N PHE A 85 7.63 -0.70 -5.14
CA PHE A 85 7.54 0.56 -4.41
C PHE A 85 8.08 0.46 -2.98
N ALA A 86 7.73 -0.59 -2.24
CA ALA A 86 8.07 -0.75 -0.83
C ALA A 86 9.51 -1.21 -0.58
N ILE A 87 10.18 -1.76 -1.59
CA ILE A 87 11.60 -2.15 -1.53
C ILE A 87 12.54 -1.03 -1.97
N GLY A 88 12.01 0.18 -2.20
CA GLY A 88 12.80 1.39 -2.33
C GLY A 88 13.51 1.80 -1.03
N PRO A 89 14.34 2.85 -1.06
CA PRO A 89 15.19 3.28 0.05
C PRO A 89 14.43 4.06 1.14
N TRP A 90 13.24 3.62 1.53
CA TRP A 90 12.43 4.26 2.57
C TRP A 90 13.12 4.18 3.94
N ALA A 91 13.40 5.33 4.53
CA ALA A 91 13.89 5.45 5.91
C ALA A 91 12.82 6.02 6.84
N ASP A 92 12.04 6.97 6.34
CA ASP A 92 10.87 7.53 7.00
C ASP A 92 9.84 7.98 5.95
N LEU A 93 8.64 8.32 6.41
CA LEU A 93 7.53 8.84 5.62
C LEU A 93 6.70 9.80 6.47
N GLU A 94 6.44 11.00 5.99
CA GLU A 94 5.51 11.93 6.64
C GLU A 94 4.34 12.23 5.70
N PHE A 95 3.15 12.39 6.27
CA PHE A 95 1.96 12.76 5.52
C PHE A 95 1.71 14.25 5.67
N GLU A 96 1.71 14.96 4.54
CA GLU A 96 1.21 16.32 4.45
C GLU A 96 -0.21 16.26 3.89
N ASN A 97 -1.21 16.25 4.79
CA ASN A 97 -2.61 16.14 4.40
C ASN A 97 -3.18 17.55 4.09
N ALA A 98 -3.65 17.74 2.86
CA ALA A 98 -4.40 18.90 2.41
C ALA A 98 -5.81 19.00 3.05
N GLY A 99 -6.44 17.88 3.42
CA GLY A 99 -7.76 17.90 4.04
C GLY A 99 -8.32 16.56 4.47
N TYR A 100 -9.39 16.60 5.27
CA TYR A 100 -10.12 15.43 5.74
C TYR A 100 -11.62 15.63 5.49
N ILE A 101 -12.27 14.61 4.95
CA ILE A 101 -13.73 14.53 4.83
C ILE A 101 -14.18 13.28 5.58
N VAL A 102 -15.18 13.43 6.47
CA VAL A 102 -15.76 12.32 7.22
C VAL A 102 -17.27 12.38 7.07
N GLU A 103 -17.83 11.35 6.45
CA GLU A 103 -19.28 11.20 6.24
C GLU A 103 -19.69 9.79 6.68
N ASP A 104 -20.49 9.70 7.75
CA ASP A 104 -20.90 8.45 8.38
C ASP A 104 -19.73 7.48 8.69
N ASN A 105 -19.56 6.46 7.84
CA ASN A 105 -18.52 5.44 7.94
C ASN A 105 -17.43 5.57 6.87
N ILE A 106 -17.46 6.65 6.09
CA ILE A 106 -16.48 6.96 5.05
C ILE A 106 -15.53 8.05 5.58
N GLY A 107 -14.23 7.82 5.42
CA GLY A 107 -13.18 8.79 5.68
C GLY A 107 -12.34 8.97 4.43
N ILE A 108 -12.14 10.22 4.00
CA ILE A 108 -11.29 10.58 2.87
C ILE A 108 -10.23 11.55 3.38
N VAL A 109 -8.98 11.31 3.02
CA VAL A 109 -7.85 12.17 3.32
C VAL A 109 -7.00 12.31 2.06
N MET A 110 -6.54 13.53 1.81
CA MET A 110 -5.66 13.93 0.72
C MET A 110 -4.65 14.90 1.29
#